data_AF-A0A963LN40-F1
#
_entry.id   AF-A0A963LN40-F1
#
_cell.length_a   1.000
_cell.length_b   1.000
_cell.length_c   1.000
_cell.angle_alpha   90.00
_cell.angle_beta   90.00
_cell.angle_gamma   90.00
#
_symmetry.space_group_name_H-M   'P 1'
#
loop_
_entity.id
_entity.type
_entity.pdbx_description
1 polymer ?
#
loop_
_entity_poly.entity_id
_entity_poly.type
_entity_poly.pdbx_seq_one_letter_code
_entity_poly.pdbx_strand_id
1 'polypeptide(L)' 'MDMAVKDKADNSEKAKALQAALAQIEKQFGKGTIMRLGEGEAVEDIQVVSTGSLGLDVALGVG' A
#
# COMPACT_ATOMS: atom_id res chain seq x y z
N MET A 1 -22.78 28.72 -12.08
CA MET A 1 -22.70 27.69 -11.01
C MET A 1 -21.89 26.47 -11.49
N ASP A 2 -20.99 26.62 -12.48
CA ASP A 2 -20.57 25.54 -13.37
C ASP A 2 -19.14 25.01 -13.10
N MET A 3 -18.42 25.66 -12.18
CA MET A 3 -17.01 25.34 -11.93
C MET A 3 -16.82 24.16 -10.97
N ALA A 4 -17.74 23.94 -10.02
CA ALA A 4 -17.64 22.85 -9.04
C ALA A 4 -18.02 21.45 -9.57
N VAL A 5 -18.69 21.38 -10.72
CA VAL A 5 -19.12 20.10 -11.32
C VAL A 5 -17.97 19.45 -12.10
N LYS A 6 -17.07 20.26 -12.67
CA LYS A 6 -15.96 19.79 -13.51
C LYS A 6 -14.90 19.02 -12.70
N ASP A 7 -14.54 19.51 -11.52
CA ASP A 7 -13.57 18.85 -10.63
C ASP A 7 -14.04 17.49 -10.12
N LYS A 8 -15.34 17.31 -9.83
CA LYS A 8 -15.89 16.02 -9.38
C LYS A 8 -15.89 14.97 -10.50
N ALA A 9 -16.22 15.37 -11.72
CA ALA A 9 -16.21 14.48 -12.87
C ALA A 9 -14.77 14.03 -13.21
N ASP A 10 -13.81 14.97 -13.21
CA ASP A 10 -12.40 14.67 -13.48
C ASP A 10 -11.79 13.74 -12.42
N ASN A 11 -12.18 13.90 -11.15
CA ASN A 11 -11.69 13.04 -10.06
C ASN A 11 -12.26 11.61 -10.16
N SER A 12 -13.52 11.47 -10.57
CA SER A 12 -14.17 10.17 -10.81
C SER A 12 -13.54 9.41 -11.98
N GLU A 13 -13.30 10.09 -13.11
CA GLU A 13 -12.67 9.48 -14.28
C GLU A 13 -11.20 9.10 -14.01
N LYS A 14 -10.46 9.92 -13.26
CA LYS A 14 -9.11 9.58 -12.76
C LYS A 14 -9.12 8.35 -11.86
N ALA A 15 -10.09 8.24 -10.95
CA ALA A 15 -10.20 7.09 -10.05
C ALA A 15 -10.50 5.78 -10.82
N LYS A 16 -11.36 5.83 -11.84
CA LYS A 16 -11.64 4.67 -12.71
C LYS A 16 -10.42 4.26 -13.51
N ALA A 17 -9.73 5.21 -14.15
CA ALA A 17 -8.52 4.94 -14.91
C ALA A 17 -7.42 4.33 -14.03
N LEU A 18 -7.27 4.84 -12.80
CA LEU A 18 -6.34 4.31 -11.81
C LEU A 18 -6.68 2.87 -11.43
N GLN A 19 -7.93 2.56 -11.10
CA GLN A 19 -8.35 1.19 -10.78
C GLN A 19 -8.13 0.22 -11.95
N ALA A 20 -8.41 0.64 -13.18
CA ALA A 20 -8.17 -0.18 -14.36
C ALA A 20 -6.68 -0.47 -14.58
N ALA A 21 -5.82 0.53 -14.38
CA ALA A 21 -4.37 0.36 -14.47
C ALA A 21 -3.83 -0.56 -13.36
N LEU A 22 -4.31 -0.41 -12.13
CA LEU A 22 -3.94 -1.30 -11.01
C LEU A 22 -4.32 -2.76 -11.31
N ALA A 23 -5.54 -3.00 -11.79
CA ALA A 23 -5.99 -4.34 -12.19
C ALA A 23 -5.16 -4.94 -13.34
N GLN A 24 -4.71 -4.11 -14.28
CA GLN A 24 -3.81 -4.55 -15.36
C GLN A 24 -2.42 -4.96 -14.84
N ILE A 25 -1.88 -4.23 -13.86
CA ILE A 25 -0.59 -4.54 -13.23
C ILE A 25 -0.68 -5.86 -12.45
N GLU A 26 -1.70 -6.02 -11.61
CA GLU A 26 -1.89 -7.27 -10.85
C GLU A 26 -2.06 -8.50 -11.76
N LYS A 27 -2.76 -8.36 -12.90
CA LYS A 27 -2.94 -9.45 -13.85
C LYS A 27 -1.63 -9.84 -14.55
N GLN A 28 -0.76 -8.88 -14.84
CA GLN A 28 0.48 -9.11 -15.57
C GLN A 28 1.62 -9.61 -14.68
N PHE A 29 1.70 -9.11 -13.45
CA PHE A 29 2.84 -9.35 -12.56
C PHE A 29 2.49 -10.19 -11.32
N GLY A 30 1.20 -10.42 -11.07
CA GLY A 30 0.70 -11.19 -9.92
C GLY A 30 0.13 -10.30 -8.82
N LYS A 31 -0.70 -10.91 -7.96
CA LYS A 31 -1.30 -10.24 -6.79
C LYS A 31 -0.21 -9.74 -5.84
N GLY A 32 -0.41 -8.55 -5.28
CA GLY A 32 0.55 -7.95 -4.35
C GLY A 32 1.71 -7.19 -5.00
N THR A 33 1.79 -7.15 -6.34
CA THR A 33 2.80 -6.34 -7.05
C THR A 33 2.61 -4.84 -6.83
N ILE A 34 1.36 -4.40 -6.62
CA ILE A 34 1.03 -3.02 -6.27
C ILE A 34 -0.10 -3.05 -5.24
N MET A 35 0.07 -2.32 -4.14
CA MET A 35 -0.88 -2.26 -3.02
C MET A 35 -0.84 -0.85 -2.44
N ARG A 36 -1.94 -0.40 -1.83
CA ARG A 36 -1.89 0.83 -1.05
C ARG A 36 -1.20 0.56 0.28
N LEU A 37 -0.35 1.48 0.70
CA LEU A 37 0.28 1.41 2.01
C LEU A 37 -0.81 1.38 3.11
N GLY A 38 -0.85 0.30 3.89
CA GLY A 38 -1.85 0.06 4.93
C GLY A 38 -3.13 -0.65 4.47
N GLU A 39 -3.24 -1.05 3.19
CA GLU A 39 -4.33 -1.87 2.69
C GLU A 39 -3.94 -3.35 2.81
N GLY A 40 -4.61 -4.09 3.70
CA GLY A 40 -4.39 -5.52 3.91
C GLY A 40 -3.66 -5.90 5.21
N GLU A 41 -3.10 -4.96 5.96
CA GLU A 41 -2.41 -5.25 7.22
C GLU A 41 -2.87 -4.30 8.33
N ALA A 42 -3.56 -4.85 9.34
CA ALA A 42 -3.30 -4.41 10.68
C ALA A 42 -1.86 -4.83 10.96
N VAL A 43 -0.89 -3.91 10.74
CA VAL A 43 0.56 -4.05 10.96
C VAL A 43 0.89 -5.47 11.39
N GLU A 44 1.07 -6.40 10.44
CA GLU A 44 1.53 -7.72 10.84
C GLU A 44 2.83 -7.49 11.61
N ASP A 45 2.93 -8.08 12.81
CA ASP A 45 4.11 -7.93 13.66
C ASP A 45 5.34 -8.07 12.77
N ILE A 46 6.10 -6.99 12.66
CA ILE A 46 7.23 -6.91 11.74
C ILE A 46 8.09 -8.12 12.04
N GLN A 47 8.21 -9.03 11.07
CA GLN A 47 8.92 -10.27 11.30
C GLN A 47 10.40 -9.97 11.51
N VAL A 48 10.87 -10.28 12.71
CA VAL A 48 12.25 -10.09 13.11
C VAL A 48 12.90 -11.45 13.31
N VAL A 49 14.15 -11.56 12.88
CA VAL A 49 15.00 -12.71 13.19
C VAL A 49 15.98 -12.25 14.26
N SER A 50 15.97 -12.90 15.43
CA SER A 50 16.90 -12.58 16.53
C SER A 50 18.35 -12.71 16.05
N THR A 51 19.18 -11.76 16.45
CA THR A 51 20.63 -11.80 16.19
C THR A 51 21.34 -12.85 17.04
N GLY A 52 20.65 -13.47 18.00
CA GLY A 52 21.22 -14.40 18.99
C GLY A 52 21.88 -13.70 20.18
N SER A 53 21.84 -12.36 20.23
CA SER A 53 22.33 -11.54 21.34
C SER A 53 21.22 -10.61 21.84
N LEU A 54 20.77 -10.83 23.08
CA LEU A 54 19.67 -10.07 23.67
C LEU A 54 19.95 -8.56 23.71
N GLY A 55 21.18 -8.16 24.03
CA GLY A 55 21.56 -6.75 24.08
C GLY A 55 21.54 -6.07 22.72
N LEU A 56 21.76 -6.82 21.64
CA LEU A 56 21.73 -6.29 20.28
C LEU A 56 20.29 -6.21 19.75
N ASP A 57 19.46 -7.22 20.03
CA ASP A 57 18.05 -7.21 19.66
C ASP A 57 17.30 -6.04 20.33
N VAL A 58 17.57 -5.77 21.62
CA VAL A 58 17.02 -4.62 22.34
C VAL A 58 17.52 -3.29 21.74
N ALA A 59 18.79 -3.17 21.39
CA ALA A 59 19.33 -1.95 20.77
C ALA A 59 18.76 -1.67 19.38
N LEU A 60 18.40 -2.72 18.63
CA LEU A 60 17.72 -2.62 17.34
C LEU A 60 16.21 -2.32 17.48
N GLY A 61 15.68 -2.30 18.71
CA GLY A 61 14.27 -2.03 18.99
C GLY A 61 13.35 -3.22 18.69
N VAL A 62 13.91 -4.42 18.62
CA VAL A 62 13.20 -5.68 18.32
C VAL A 62 13.21 -6.67 19.50
N GLY A 63 13.77 -6.27 20.65
CA GLY A 63 13.92 -7.08 21.85
C GLY A 63 13.00 -6.68 23.00
#